data_AF-A0ABD3QIT2-F1
#
_entry.id   AF-A0ABD3QIT2-F1
#
_cell.length_a   1.000
_cell.length_b   1.000
_cell.length_c   1.000
_cell.angle_alpha   90.00
_cell.angle_beta   90.00
_cell.angle_gamma   90.00
#
_symmetry.space_group_name_H-M   'P 1'
#
loop_
_entity.id
_entity.type
_entity.pdbx_description
1 polymer ?
#
loop_
_entity_poly.entity_id
_entity_poly.type
_entity_poly.pdbx_seq_one_letter_code
_entity_poly.pdbx_strand_id
1 'polypeptide(L)'
;MSSIMAVKVCCIYSVVCTAILLTSVSGFALPHTNARSKLSTLALARRITTSETTQLTMTKNPLSKAEHVLFDMPVSNNGARCRIILYKKEISRDQVEIISPVTLGGLKSPEYLDRSPLGLMPCLSLQKNHASGIKHISESDTIARYLLSEYSDVGPSFLPDNPKSNLIARWHDLYLTTIQGCLYKASSRLPMGDYADRKSAINGFKKNLNIIEGFVEDGEGIYLCGDEVSLADATLFPTAVFATYMLPKFDVSPALTPKLSKWFNNVREKDSAFAKVYNEIMGILVNSWEETNHRWDSIWLAGLRDTDPATIFDKIIAGDIPAQVVKEDEHILAFKDINPMAPAHILVIPKDRNGLTRITRATPEHTDILGRLLIAAGEIAKDESLGFGNGGRIVINDGPDGGQEVMHLHVHVLGGRKMEGQLG
;
A
#
# COMPACT_ATOMS: atom_id res chain seq x y z
N MET A 1 8.65 -17.18 53.68
CA MET A 1 8.10 -15.87 53.30
C MET A 1 8.11 -15.78 51.78
N SER A 2 6.90 -15.86 51.20
CA SER A 2 6.44 -15.42 49.86
C SER A 2 7.38 -15.58 48.66
N SER A 3 7.22 -16.57 47.77
CA SER A 3 6.15 -16.79 46.75
C SER A 3 6.50 -16.25 45.36
N ILE A 4 6.88 -17.17 44.47
CA ILE A 4 6.30 -17.42 43.14
C ILE A 4 5.66 -16.21 42.40
N MET A 5 6.30 -15.78 41.32
CA MET A 5 5.71 -15.23 40.08
C MET A 5 6.73 -15.42 38.96
N ALA A 6 6.44 -15.76 37.71
CA ALA A 6 5.32 -16.42 37.04
C ALA A 6 5.82 -16.54 35.58
N VAL A 7 6.08 -17.77 35.12
CA VAL A 7 6.22 -18.08 33.69
C VAL A 7 4.79 -18.12 33.13
N LYS A 8 4.45 -17.18 32.24
CA LYS A 8 3.19 -17.02 31.49
C LYS A 8 3.36 -15.74 30.65
N VAL A 9 3.12 -15.60 29.35
CA VAL A 9 2.42 -16.37 28.31
C VAL A 9 3.02 -15.93 26.96
N CYS A 10 3.33 -16.90 26.11
CA CYS A 10 3.49 -16.75 24.67
C CYS A 10 2.09 -16.60 24.04
N CYS A 11 1.93 -15.75 23.02
CA CYS A 11 0.69 -15.32 22.33
C CYS A 11 0.13 -13.97 22.80
N ILE A 12 0.41 -12.92 22.03
CA ILE A 12 -0.48 -11.82 21.55
C ILE A 12 0.43 -10.92 20.70
N TYR A 13 0.54 -11.19 19.40
CA TYR A 13 1.00 -10.20 18.40
C TYR A 13 0.47 -10.67 17.04
N SER A 14 -0.78 -10.32 16.73
CA SER A 14 -1.30 -10.24 15.35
C SER A 14 -2.73 -9.71 15.37
N VAL A 15 -2.95 -8.48 15.80
CA VAL A 15 -4.24 -7.79 15.61
C VAL A 15 -4.00 -6.29 15.59
N VAL A 16 -3.87 -5.66 14.41
CA VAL A 16 -4.37 -4.31 14.10
C VAL A 16 -4.40 -4.16 12.57
N CYS A 17 -5.42 -3.46 12.06
CA CYS A 17 -5.60 -2.87 10.72
C CYS A 17 -6.44 -3.68 9.72
N THR A 18 -7.71 -3.28 9.55
CA THR A 18 -8.20 -2.59 8.34
C THR A 18 -9.65 -2.15 8.52
N ALA A 19 -9.90 -0.84 8.63
CA ALA A 19 -11.21 -0.22 8.41
C ALA A 19 -10.99 1.27 8.09
N ILE A 20 -11.85 1.89 7.23
CA ILE A 20 -11.94 3.32 6.76
C ILE A 20 -11.63 3.42 5.24
N LEU A 21 -12.47 3.93 4.31
CA LEU A 21 -13.69 4.76 4.33
C LEU A 21 -14.46 4.60 2.99
N LEU A 22 -15.80 4.57 3.05
CA LEU A 22 -16.71 5.13 2.04
C LEU A 22 -17.62 6.08 2.83
N THR A 23 -17.48 7.39 2.62
CA THR A 23 -18.48 8.38 3.05
C THR A 23 -18.86 9.23 1.85
N SER A 24 -20.16 9.26 1.62
CA SER A 24 -20.89 10.18 0.75
C SER A 24 -20.58 11.65 1.06
N VAL A 25 -20.45 12.47 0.01
CA VAL A 25 -20.69 13.91 0.11
C VAL A 25 -21.67 14.31 -0.99
N SER A 26 -22.85 14.70 -0.54
CA SER A 26 -23.84 15.44 -1.30
C SER A 26 -23.38 16.87 -1.58
N GLY A 27 -23.45 17.27 -2.86
CA GLY A 27 -23.80 18.60 -3.35
C GLY A 27 -23.04 19.83 -2.85
N PHE A 28 -22.20 20.40 -3.72
CA PHE A 28 -22.17 21.84 -3.99
C PHE A 28 -21.69 22.05 -5.44
N ALA A 29 -22.51 22.72 -6.24
CA ALA A 29 -22.24 23.08 -7.63
C ALA A 29 -21.62 24.48 -7.69
N LEU A 30 -20.51 24.66 -8.40
CA LEU A 30 -19.99 25.94 -8.90
C LEU A 30 -19.15 25.72 -10.19
N PRO A 31 -18.95 26.77 -11.02
CA PRO A 31 -19.24 26.67 -12.46
C PRO A 31 -18.05 26.35 -13.36
N HIS A 32 -18.43 25.86 -14.55
CA HIS A 32 -17.60 25.66 -15.73
C HIS A 32 -16.66 26.83 -16.05
N THR A 33 -15.39 26.51 -16.30
CA THR A 33 -14.57 27.26 -17.27
C THR A 33 -13.85 26.29 -18.20
N ASN A 34 -14.01 26.54 -19.50
CA ASN A 34 -13.43 25.80 -20.61
C ASN A 34 -11.94 26.15 -20.76
N ALA A 35 -11.08 25.14 -20.87
CA ALA A 35 -9.83 25.28 -21.61
C ALA A 35 -9.42 23.92 -22.22
N ARG A 36 -9.75 23.75 -23.50
CA ARG A 36 -9.17 22.72 -24.36
C ARG A 36 -7.73 23.15 -24.71
N SER A 37 -6.76 22.27 -24.48
CA SER A 37 -5.52 22.27 -25.29
C SER A 37 -5.18 20.85 -25.70
N LYS A 38 -5.15 20.67 -27.02
CA LYS A 38 -4.82 19.46 -27.76
C LYS A 38 -3.37 19.04 -27.48
N LEU A 39 -3.14 17.76 -27.24
CA LEU A 39 -1.92 17.06 -27.64
C LEU A 39 -2.31 15.65 -28.04
N SER A 40 -2.42 15.47 -29.36
CA SER A 40 -2.53 14.21 -30.06
C SER A 40 -1.13 13.77 -30.49
N THR A 41 -0.69 12.56 -30.18
CA THR A 41 -0.53 11.47 -31.18
C THR A 41 0.16 10.21 -30.63
N LEU A 42 -0.42 9.07 -31.04
CA LEU A 42 0.17 7.75 -31.33
C LEU A 42 0.53 6.79 -30.17
N ALA A 43 -0.32 5.77 -29.96
CA ALA A 43 0.00 4.39 -30.36
C ALA A 43 -1.20 3.42 -30.20
N LEU A 44 -1.88 3.20 -31.32
CA LEU A 44 -2.52 1.96 -31.79
C LEU A 44 -2.82 0.82 -30.77
N ALA A 45 -3.98 0.88 -30.10
CA ALA A 45 -4.61 -0.32 -29.54
C ALA A 45 -5.60 -0.89 -30.56
N ARG A 46 -5.29 -2.08 -31.09
CA ARG A 46 -6.20 -2.88 -31.92
C ARG A 46 -7.52 -3.07 -31.19
N ARG A 47 -8.64 -2.77 -31.87
CA ARG A 47 -9.98 -3.22 -31.50
C ARG A 47 -9.98 -4.75 -31.47
N ILE A 48 -9.88 -5.32 -30.28
CA ILE A 48 -10.40 -6.66 -30.03
C ILE A 48 -11.86 -6.45 -29.63
N THR A 49 -12.75 -6.92 -30.49
CA THR A 49 -14.17 -7.05 -30.18
C THR A 49 -14.32 -7.92 -28.95
N THR A 50 -14.72 -7.33 -27.82
CA THR A 50 -15.02 -8.04 -26.58
C THR A 50 -16.31 -8.85 -26.77
N SER A 51 -16.18 -10.14 -27.09
CA SER A 51 -17.24 -11.10 -26.79
C SER A 51 -17.16 -11.45 -25.30
N GLU A 52 -18.25 -11.19 -24.59
CA GLU A 52 -18.58 -11.73 -23.25
C GLU A 52 -17.53 -11.56 -22.15
N THR A 53 -17.32 -10.32 -21.70
CA THR A 53 -16.78 -10.09 -20.35
C THR A 53 -17.90 -10.37 -19.35
N THR A 54 -17.95 -11.57 -18.78
CA THR A 54 -18.88 -11.91 -17.69
C THR A 54 -18.52 -11.07 -16.46
N GLN A 55 -19.09 -9.87 -16.33
CA GLN A 55 -18.98 -9.06 -15.12
C GLN A 55 -19.54 -9.85 -13.93
N LEU A 56 -18.85 -9.77 -12.80
CA LEU A 56 -19.28 -10.37 -11.54
C LEU A 56 -20.66 -9.79 -11.20
N THR A 57 -21.71 -10.61 -11.31
CA THR A 57 -23.09 -10.16 -11.11
C THR A 57 -23.32 -10.05 -9.61
N MET A 58 -23.17 -8.84 -9.08
CA MET A 58 -23.47 -8.52 -7.68
C MET A 58 -24.99 -8.53 -7.50
N THR A 59 -25.54 -9.55 -6.85
CA THR A 59 -26.97 -9.60 -6.53
C THR A 59 -27.28 -8.70 -5.33
N LYS A 60 -28.37 -7.92 -5.42
CA LYS A 60 -28.84 -7.02 -4.35
C LYS A 60 -29.85 -7.67 -3.40
N ASN A 61 -30.02 -8.99 -3.45
CA ASN A 61 -31.05 -9.68 -2.69
C ASN A 61 -30.52 -10.08 -1.30
N PRO A 62 -31.11 -9.61 -0.18
CA PRO A 62 -30.62 -9.92 1.17
C PRO A 62 -30.82 -11.38 1.59
N LEU A 63 -31.58 -12.18 0.83
CA LEU A 63 -31.78 -13.61 1.10
C LEU A 63 -31.31 -14.44 -0.08
N SER A 64 -30.00 -14.68 -0.11
CA SER A 64 -29.38 -15.68 -0.98
C SER A 64 -29.99 -17.06 -0.73
N LYS A 65 -30.29 -17.80 -1.81
CA LYS A 65 -30.70 -19.20 -1.73
C LYS A 65 -29.53 -20.18 -1.78
N ALA A 66 -28.30 -19.67 -1.92
CA ALA A 66 -27.13 -20.51 -2.02
C ALA A 66 -26.79 -21.17 -0.68
N GLU A 67 -26.13 -22.33 -0.74
CA GLU A 67 -25.75 -23.07 0.48
C GLU A 67 -24.82 -22.24 1.38
N HIS A 68 -23.95 -21.43 0.78
CA HIS A 68 -23.06 -20.50 1.45
C HIS A 68 -23.01 -19.15 0.71
N VAL A 69 -22.63 -18.10 1.45
CA VAL A 69 -22.46 -16.75 0.88
C VAL A 69 -21.06 -16.25 1.20
N LEU A 70 -20.27 -15.96 0.16
CA LEU A 70 -18.99 -15.28 0.28
C LEU A 70 -19.20 -13.77 0.14
N PHE A 71 -19.06 -13.03 1.24
CA PHE A 71 -19.04 -11.57 1.19
C PHE A 71 -17.69 -11.07 0.71
N ASP A 72 -17.69 -10.45 -0.47
CA ASP A 72 -16.47 -10.06 -1.15
C ASP A 72 -16.67 -8.93 -2.17
N MET A 73 -15.56 -8.37 -2.66
CA MET A 73 -15.51 -7.34 -3.72
C MET A 73 -14.36 -7.63 -4.68
N PRO A 74 -14.44 -7.20 -5.96
CA PRO A 74 -13.40 -7.45 -6.95
C PRO A 74 -11.98 -7.07 -6.51
N VAL A 75 -11.79 -5.90 -5.88
CA VAL A 75 -10.48 -5.41 -5.39
C VAL A 75 -10.08 -5.93 -4.00
N SER A 76 -10.75 -6.95 -3.50
CA SER A 76 -10.36 -7.67 -2.29
C SER A 76 -9.20 -8.61 -2.61
N ASN A 77 -8.00 -8.33 -2.11
CA ASN A 77 -6.84 -9.21 -2.29
C ASN A 77 -7.10 -10.61 -1.72
N ASN A 78 -7.55 -10.65 -0.47
CA ASN A 78 -7.84 -11.89 0.25
C ASN A 78 -9.10 -12.58 -0.30
N GLY A 79 -10.07 -11.83 -0.80
CA GLY A 79 -11.26 -12.40 -1.43
C GLY A 79 -10.97 -13.03 -2.78
N ALA A 80 -10.10 -12.41 -3.57
CA ALA A 80 -9.65 -12.94 -4.85
C ALA A 80 -9.00 -14.31 -4.72
N ARG A 81 -8.29 -14.61 -3.61
CA ARG A 81 -7.82 -15.97 -3.28
C ARG A 81 -8.97 -16.98 -3.32
N CYS A 82 -10.06 -16.68 -2.63
CA CYS A 82 -11.24 -17.55 -2.59
C CYS A 82 -11.94 -17.62 -3.95
N ARG A 83 -12.03 -16.51 -4.69
CA ARG A 83 -12.65 -16.49 -6.03
C ARG A 83 -11.90 -17.36 -7.03
N ILE A 84 -10.56 -17.38 -7.00
CA ILE A 84 -9.75 -18.28 -7.82
C ILE A 84 -10.17 -19.74 -7.57
N ILE A 85 -10.28 -20.14 -6.30
CA ILE A 85 -10.69 -21.50 -5.91
C ILE A 85 -12.11 -21.81 -6.40
N LEU A 86 -13.06 -20.91 -6.15
CA LEU A 86 -14.45 -21.07 -6.60
C LEU A 86 -14.54 -21.28 -8.12
N TYR A 87 -13.83 -20.46 -8.89
CA TYR A 87 -13.86 -20.54 -10.35
C TYR A 87 -13.11 -21.75 -10.89
N LYS A 88 -11.94 -22.07 -10.33
CA LYS A 88 -11.10 -23.18 -10.80
C LYS A 88 -11.70 -24.54 -10.46
N LYS A 89 -12.43 -24.65 -9.34
CA LYS A 89 -13.20 -25.84 -8.96
C LYS A 89 -14.60 -25.88 -9.55
N GLU A 90 -14.99 -24.86 -10.32
CA GLU A 90 -16.33 -24.76 -10.93
C GLU A 90 -17.47 -24.87 -9.90
N ILE A 91 -17.24 -24.35 -8.69
CA ILE A 91 -18.26 -24.31 -7.63
C ILE A 91 -19.38 -23.38 -8.10
N SER A 92 -20.60 -23.91 -8.14
CA SER A 92 -21.75 -23.21 -8.72
C SER A 92 -22.21 -22.06 -7.83
N ARG A 93 -22.94 -21.10 -8.42
CA ARG A 93 -23.54 -19.99 -7.65
C ARG A 93 -24.60 -20.45 -6.65
N ASP A 94 -25.22 -21.61 -6.88
CA ASP A 94 -26.18 -22.20 -5.94
C ASP A 94 -25.47 -22.83 -4.73
N GLN A 95 -24.21 -23.21 -4.88
CA GLN A 95 -23.37 -23.69 -3.78
C GLN A 95 -22.78 -22.51 -2.99
N VAL A 96 -22.09 -21.59 -3.69
CA VAL A 96 -21.48 -20.42 -3.07
C VAL A 96 -21.78 -19.18 -3.89
N GLU A 97 -22.60 -18.29 -3.34
CA GLU A 97 -22.89 -17.00 -3.95
C GLU A 97 -21.91 -15.92 -3.45
N ILE A 98 -21.40 -15.10 -4.37
CA ILE A 98 -20.53 -13.97 -4.03
C ILE A 98 -21.39 -12.70 -3.95
N ILE A 99 -21.40 -12.04 -2.78
CA ILE A 99 -22.25 -10.86 -2.53
C ILE A 99 -21.42 -9.69 -2.01
N SER A 100 -21.78 -8.47 -2.42
CA SER A 100 -21.15 -7.26 -1.89
C SER A 100 -21.52 -7.07 -0.42
N PRO A 101 -20.59 -6.75 0.49
CA PRO A 101 -20.96 -6.32 1.83
C PRO A 101 -21.81 -5.03 1.83
N VAL A 102 -21.85 -4.26 0.73
CA VAL A 102 -22.74 -3.09 0.58
C VAL A 102 -24.21 -3.47 0.69
N THR A 103 -24.60 -4.71 0.36
CA THR A 103 -25.99 -5.18 0.55
C THR A 103 -26.39 -5.24 2.03
N LEU A 104 -25.41 -5.31 2.93
CA LEU A 104 -25.59 -5.25 4.37
C LEU A 104 -25.32 -3.85 4.95
N GLY A 105 -25.17 -2.81 4.13
CA GLY A 105 -24.80 -1.46 4.58
C GLY A 105 -23.29 -1.20 4.64
N GLY A 106 -22.46 -2.13 4.15
CA GLY A 106 -21.02 -1.99 4.05
C GLY A 106 -20.25 -2.54 5.26
N LEU A 107 -18.92 -2.50 5.20
CA LEU A 107 -18.03 -3.18 6.16
C LEU A 107 -18.14 -2.70 7.62
N LYS A 108 -18.78 -1.55 7.85
CA LYS A 108 -18.95 -0.95 9.18
C LYS A 108 -20.38 -1.06 9.72
N SER A 109 -21.29 -1.64 8.94
CA SER A 109 -22.67 -1.78 9.40
C SER A 109 -22.76 -2.79 10.54
N PRO A 110 -23.69 -2.62 11.48
CA PRO A 110 -23.95 -3.63 12.51
C PRO A 110 -24.17 -5.03 11.92
N GLU A 111 -24.87 -5.11 10.78
CA GLU A 111 -25.18 -6.37 10.10
C GLU A 111 -23.92 -7.08 9.57
N TYR A 112 -22.96 -6.33 9.03
CA TYR A 112 -21.70 -6.94 8.58
C TYR A 112 -20.78 -7.27 9.76
N LEU A 113 -20.72 -6.41 10.77
CA LEU A 113 -19.87 -6.60 11.94
C LEU A 113 -20.29 -7.80 12.79
N ASP A 114 -21.57 -8.16 12.80
CA ASP A 114 -22.05 -9.42 13.39
C ASP A 114 -21.40 -10.67 12.75
N ARG A 115 -21.06 -10.59 11.46
CA ARG A 115 -20.45 -11.69 10.68
C ARG A 115 -18.93 -11.63 10.68
N SER A 116 -18.38 -10.42 10.63
CA SER A 116 -16.95 -10.13 10.63
C SER A 116 -16.67 -9.01 11.64
N PRO A 117 -16.43 -9.34 12.92
CA PRO A 117 -16.31 -8.34 14.00
C PRO A 117 -15.24 -7.26 13.78
N LEU A 118 -14.22 -7.57 12.97
CA LEU A 118 -13.16 -6.63 12.61
C LEU A 118 -13.48 -5.80 11.35
N GLY A 119 -14.63 -6.04 10.70
CA GLY A 119 -15.01 -5.40 9.43
C GLY A 119 -14.12 -5.80 8.26
N LEU A 120 -13.46 -6.96 8.35
CA LEU A 120 -12.52 -7.48 7.35
C LEU A 120 -13.24 -8.33 6.31
N MET A 121 -12.66 -8.35 5.11
CA MET A 121 -13.13 -9.09 3.94
C MET A 121 -12.00 -10.00 3.44
N PRO A 122 -12.31 -11.21 2.94
CA PRO A 122 -13.64 -11.81 2.77
C PRO A 122 -14.22 -12.38 4.06
N CYS A 123 -15.53 -12.66 4.05
CA CYS A 123 -16.23 -13.41 5.09
C CYS A 123 -17.18 -14.42 4.43
N LEU A 124 -17.03 -15.71 4.75
CA LEU A 124 -17.92 -16.76 4.28
C LEU A 124 -18.99 -17.03 5.35
N SER A 125 -20.26 -16.85 5.00
CA SER A 125 -21.40 -17.24 5.84
C SER A 125 -21.90 -18.62 5.44
N LEU A 126 -21.91 -19.53 6.41
CA LEU A 126 -22.44 -20.88 6.25
C LEU A 126 -23.94 -20.83 6.48
N GLN A 127 -24.77 -21.08 5.46
CA GLN A 127 -26.21 -21.16 5.67
C GLN A 127 -26.66 -22.50 6.23
N LYS A 128 -25.92 -23.58 5.94
CA LYS A 128 -26.11 -24.89 6.58
C LYS A 128 -25.49 -24.87 7.97
N ASN A 129 -26.15 -25.50 8.94
CA ASN A 129 -25.60 -25.68 10.28
C ASN A 129 -24.34 -26.55 10.21
N HIS A 130 -23.17 -25.96 10.45
CA HIS A 130 -21.93 -26.69 10.58
C HIS A 130 -21.82 -27.33 11.96
N ALA A 131 -21.26 -28.55 12.05
CA ALA A 131 -21.21 -29.31 13.30
C ALA A 131 -20.46 -28.61 14.44
N SER A 132 -19.51 -27.72 14.12
CA SER A 132 -18.80 -26.91 15.11
C SER A 132 -19.61 -25.74 15.69
N GLY A 133 -20.80 -25.46 15.15
CA GLY A 133 -21.61 -24.29 15.51
C GLY A 133 -21.12 -22.96 14.91
N ILE A 134 -20.02 -22.97 14.16
CA ILE A 134 -19.51 -21.80 13.44
C ILE A 134 -20.50 -21.42 12.32
N LYS A 135 -20.91 -20.15 12.28
CA LYS A 135 -21.80 -19.59 11.25
C LYS A 135 -21.07 -18.76 10.21
N HIS A 136 -19.95 -18.15 10.59
CA HIS A 136 -19.17 -17.26 9.75
C HIS A 136 -17.69 -17.61 9.87
N ILE A 137 -17.02 -17.74 8.73
CA ILE A 137 -15.58 -17.94 8.64
C ILE A 137 -14.99 -16.65 8.08
N SER A 138 -14.19 -15.98 8.89
CA SER A 138 -13.26 -14.94 8.46
C SER A 138 -11.88 -15.53 8.20
N GLU A 139 -10.99 -14.77 7.55
CA GLU A 139 -9.66 -15.19 7.07
C GLU A 139 -9.66 -16.03 5.80
N SER A 140 -9.01 -15.51 4.76
CA SER A 140 -9.04 -16.12 3.43
C SER A 140 -8.37 -17.49 3.32
N ASP A 141 -7.32 -17.77 4.09
CA ASP A 141 -6.71 -19.12 4.13
C ASP A 141 -7.68 -20.14 4.73
N THR A 142 -8.36 -19.80 5.83
CA THR A 142 -9.37 -20.67 6.46
C THR A 142 -10.55 -20.91 5.54
N ILE A 143 -11.06 -19.87 4.89
CA ILE A 143 -12.13 -19.98 3.88
C ILE A 143 -11.67 -20.86 2.72
N ALA A 144 -10.46 -20.63 2.19
CA ALA A 144 -9.90 -21.44 1.11
C ALA A 144 -9.87 -22.92 1.50
N ARG A 145 -9.28 -23.26 2.66
CA ARG A 145 -9.20 -24.65 3.14
C ARG A 145 -10.56 -25.27 3.39
N TYR A 146 -11.53 -24.51 3.90
CA TYR A 146 -12.92 -24.97 4.02
C TYR A 146 -13.49 -25.33 2.65
N LEU A 147 -13.38 -24.46 1.65
CA LEU A 147 -13.88 -24.72 0.29
C LEU A 147 -13.20 -25.93 -0.36
N LEU A 148 -11.89 -26.14 -0.13
CA LEU A 148 -11.18 -27.30 -0.64
C LEU A 148 -11.64 -28.61 0.01
N SER A 149 -11.96 -28.57 1.31
CA SER A 149 -12.46 -29.73 2.05
C SER A 149 -13.91 -30.06 1.69
N GLU A 150 -14.79 -29.05 1.73
CA GLU A 150 -16.24 -29.20 1.49
C GLU A 150 -16.52 -29.63 0.05
N TYR A 151 -15.76 -29.12 -0.91
CA TYR A 151 -15.90 -29.43 -2.33
C TYR A 151 -14.71 -30.25 -2.84
N SER A 152 -14.27 -31.24 -2.06
CA SER A 152 -13.12 -32.09 -2.40
C SER A 152 -13.36 -32.94 -3.66
N ASP A 153 -14.62 -33.28 -3.96
CA ASP A 153 -15.01 -34.11 -5.10
C ASP A 153 -15.14 -33.35 -6.44
N VAL A 154 -14.93 -32.02 -6.47
CA VAL A 154 -15.14 -31.20 -7.67
C VAL A 154 -13.88 -30.40 -8.04
N GLY A 155 -13.44 -30.52 -9.29
CA GLY A 155 -12.28 -29.79 -9.81
C GLY A 155 -10.97 -30.16 -9.11
N PRO A 156 -9.92 -29.32 -9.21
CA PRO A 156 -8.59 -29.66 -8.70
C PRO A 156 -8.49 -29.54 -7.17
N SER A 157 -7.50 -30.25 -6.60
CA SER A 157 -7.25 -30.35 -5.17
C SER A 157 -6.73 -29.05 -4.54
N PHE A 158 -5.87 -28.30 -5.24
CA PHE A 158 -5.04 -27.20 -4.70
C PHE A 158 -4.02 -27.60 -3.61
N LEU A 159 -3.96 -28.89 -3.25
CA LEU A 159 -3.05 -29.43 -2.23
C LEU A 159 -2.13 -30.48 -2.86
N PRO A 160 -1.18 -30.09 -3.74
CA PRO A 160 -0.18 -31.02 -4.25
C PRO A 160 0.70 -31.52 -3.10
N ASP A 161 1.31 -32.69 -3.27
CA ASP A 161 2.34 -33.21 -2.35
C ASP A 161 3.67 -32.46 -2.54
N ASN A 162 3.61 -31.15 -2.32
CA ASN A 162 4.74 -30.24 -2.40
C ASN A 162 4.67 -29.24 -1.23
N PRO A 163 5.58 -29.35 -0.24
CA PRO A 163 5.55 -28.48 0.94
C PRO A 163 5.77 -27.01 0.62
N LYS A 164 6.36 -26.68 -0.55
CA LYS A 164 6.57 -25.30 -1.00
C LYS A 164 5.25 -24.54 -1.14
N SER A 165 4.15 -25.20 -1.50
CA SER A 165 2.87 -24.53 -1.65
C SER A 165 2.39 -23.92 -0.32
N ASN A 166 2.42 -24.71 0.76
CA ASN A 166 2.08 -24.23 2.10
C ASN A 166 3.11 -23.21 2.60
N LEU A 167 4.40 -23.38 2.30
CA LEU A 167 5.44 -22.42 2.69
C LEU A 167 5.22 -21.05 2.07
N ILE A 168 4.96 -20.97 0.75
CA ILE A 168 4.69 -19.71 0.05
C ILE A 168 3.42 -19.06 0.60
N ALA A 169 2.33 -19.82 0.79
CA ALA A 169 1.08 -19.29 1.32
C ALA A 169 1.26 -18.71 2.73
N ARG A 170 1.98 -19.41 3.61
CA ARG A 170 2.29 -18.93 4.96
C ARG A 170 3.23 -17.73 4.96
N TRP A 171 4.24 -17.71 4.09
CA TRP A 171 5.15 -16.58 3.96
C TRP A 171 4.41 -15.32 3.52
N HIS A 172 3.55 -15.47 2.52
CA HIS A 172 2.68 -14.41 2.04
C HIS A 172 1.85 -13.82 3.19
N ASP A 173 1.15 -14.67 3.95
CA ASP A 173 0.21 -14.22 5.00
C ASP A 173 0.90 -13.60 6.22
N LEU A 174 2.12 -14.00 6.54
CA LEU A 174 2.85 -13.48 7.70
C LEU A 174 3.70 -12.25 7.37
N TYR A 175 4.31 -12.22 6.19
CA TYR A 175 5.38 -11.26 5.90
C TYR A 175 5.11 -10.34 4.72
N LEU A 176 4.26 -10.74 3.76
CA LEU A 176 3.97 -9.93 2.58
C LEU A 176 2.69 -9.10 2.76
N THR A 177 1.60 -9.72 3.20
CA THR A 177 0.29 -9.04 3.38
C THR A 177 0.33 -8.00 4.49
N THR A 178 1.09 -8.24 5.56
CA THR A 178 1.25 -7.35 6.71
C THR A 178 1.85 -6.00 6.32
N ILE A 179 2.58 -5.95 5.20
CA ILE A 179 3.21 -4.75 4.67
C ILE A 179 2.62 -4.31 3.32
N GLN A 180 1.79 -5.11 2.67
CA GLN A 180 1.12 -4.79 1.40
C GLN A 180 0.27 -3.51 1.48
N GLY A 181 -0.15 -3.14 2.70
CA GLY A 181 -0.68 -1.82 3.01
C GLY A 181 0.09 -0.67 2.32
N CYS A 182 1.43 -0.81 2.21
CA CYS A 182 2.35 0.16 1.60
C CYS A 182 2.04 0.55 0.15
N LEU A 183 1.15 -0.18 -0.53
CA LEU A 183 0.70 0.15 -1.88
C LEU A 183 -0.56 1.04 -1.87
N TYR A 184 -1.32 1.06 -0.77
CA TYR A 184 -2.59 1.78 -0.66
C TYR A 184 -2.43 3.15 0.01
N LYS A 185 -3.47 3.99 -0.07
CA LYS A 185 -3.51 5.28 0.62
C LYS A 185 -3.26 5.07 2.12
N ALA A 186 -2.28 5.78 2.67
CA ALA A 186 -2.04 5.74 4.11
C ALA A 186 -3.30 6.30 4.79
N SER A 187 -3.92 5.51 5.66
CA SER A 187 -4.80 6.10 6.67
C SER A 187 -3.96 6.97 7.60
N SER A 188 -4.59 7.87 8.36
CA SER A 188 -3.98 8.79 9.34
C SER A 188 -3.16 8.14 10.47
N ARG A 189 -2.82 6.86 10.33
CA ARG A 189 -1.86 6.10 11.13
C ARG A 189 -0.97 5.35 10.15
N LEU A 190 0.28 5.78 10.03
CA LEU A 190 1.37 4.88 9.66
C LEU A 190 2.00 4.38 10.97
N PRO A 191 2.50 3.13 11.02
CA PRO A 191 3.14 2.50 9.88
C PRO A 191 2.58 1.16 9.40
N MET A 192 2.95 0.84 8.16
CA MET A 192 2.69 -0.42 7.45
C MET A 192 3.46 -1.58 8.11
N GLY A 193 3.10 -1.97 9.32
CA GLY A 193 3.96 -2.79 10.18
C GLY A 193 5.05 -1.96 10.87
N ASP A 194 6.19 -2.55 11.20
CA ASP A 194 7.27 -1.90 11.99
C ASP A 194 8.19 -0.94 11.19
N TYR A 195 7.69 -0.34 10.10
CA TYR A 195 8.51 0.45 9.17
C TYR A 195 8.35 1.94 9.39
N ALA A 196 9.44 2.72 9.41
CA ALA A 196 9.35 4.16 9.66
C ALA A 196 8.55 4.94 8.58
N ASP A 197 8.59 4.49 7.33
CA ASP A 197 7.94 5.13 6.20
C ASP A 197 7.49 4.13 5.11
N ARG A 198 6.80 4.65 4.08
CA ARG A 198 6.31 3.87 2.94
C ARG A 198 7.45 3.27 2.10
N LYS A 199 8.54 4.01 1.88
CA LYS A 199 9.68 3.59 1.04
C LYS A 199 10.35 2.35 1.66
N SER A 200 10.56 2.39 2.97
CA SER A 200 11.05 1.28 3.78
C SER A 200 10.10 0.07 3.72
N ALA A 201 8.79 0.29 3.85
CA ALA A 201 7.81 -0.79 3.70
C ALA A 201 7.77 -1.41 2.28
N ILE A 202 7.91 -0.59 1.24
CA ILE A 202 8.03 -1.05 -0.17
C ILE A 202 9.32 -1.88 -0.35
N ASN A 203 10.43 -1.46 0.24
CA ASN A 203 11.67 -2.25 0.23
C ASN A 203 11.48 -3.60 0.94
N GLY A 204 10.77 -3.61 2.08
CA GLY A 204 10.35 -4.83 2.75
C GLY A 204 9.47 -5.72 1.86
N PHE A 205 8.54 -5.13 1.11
CA PHE A 205 7.67 -5.84 0.17
C PHE A 205 8.48 -6.52 -0.93
N LYS A 206 9.41 -5.79 -1.57
CA LYS A 206 10.34 -6.33 -2.57
C LYS A 206 11.21 -7.44 -2.00
N LYS A 207 11.74 -7.27 -0.78
CA LYS A 207 12.54 -8.28 -0.10
C LYS A 207 11.75 -9.59 0.08
N ASN A 208 10.48 -9.51 0.47
CA ASN A 208 9.64 -10.69 0.64
C ASN A 208 9.29 -11.37 -0.69
N LEU A 209 9.07 -10.60 -1.77
CA LEU A 209 8.93 -11.18 -3.11
C LEU A 209 10.20 -11.95 -3.54
N ASN A 210 11.39 -11.40 -3.28
CA ASN A 210 12.67 -12.08 -3.54
C ASN A 210 12.83 -13.38 -2.73
N ILE A 211 12.30 -13.46 -1.52
CA ILE A 211 12.34 -14.69 -0.72
C ILE A 211 11.39 -15.73 -1.32
N ILE A 212 10.17 -15.32 -1.66
CA ILE A 212 9.18 -16.20 -2.30
C ILE A 212 9.72 -16.74 -3.63
N GLU A 213 10.37 -15.91 -4.46
CA GLU A 213 11.07 -16.31 -5.69
C GLU A 213 11.99 -17.51 -5.47
N GLY A 214 12.71 -17.55 -4.34
CA GLY A 214 13.61 -18.65 -3.98
C GLY A 214 12.89 -19.98 -3.71
N PHE A 215 11.59 -19.94 -3.41
CA PHE A 215 10.76 -21.14 -3.23
C PHE A 215 10.10 -21.61 -4.53
N VAL A 216 10.02 -20.76 -5.56
CA VAL A 216 9.37 -21.09 -6.83
C VAL A 216 10.16 -22.13 -7.61
N GLU A 217 9.45 -23.12 -8.12
CA GLU A 217 10.04 -24.16 -8.96
C GLU A 217 10.39 -23.62 -10.35
N ASP A 218 11.60 -23.92 -10.79
CA ASP A 218 12.05 -23.54 -12.12
C ASP A 218 11.69 -24.66 -13.10
N GLY A 219 10.53 -24.53 -13.73
CA GLY A 219 9.98 -25.54 -14.63
C GLY A 219 9.24 -24.93 -15.83
N GLU A 220 8.77 -25.81 -16.70
CA GLU A 220 7.91 -25.46 -17.85
C GLU A 220 6.43 -25.34 -17.48
N GLY A 221 6.05 -25.82 -16.29
CA GLY A 221 4.72 -25.65 -15.71
C GLY A 221 4.31 -24.19 -15.56
N ILE A 222 3.00 -23.96 -15.46
CA ILE A 222 2.44 -22.60 -15.34
C ILE A 222 2.16 -22.18 -13.90
N TYR A 223 2.30 -23.10 -12.93
CA TYR A 223 2.01 -22.89 -11.51
C TYR A 223 3.30 -22.80 -10.68
N LEU A 224 3.21 -22.25 -9.46
CA LEU A 224 4.38 -21.93 -8.63
C LEU A 224 5.17 -23.16 -8.16
N CYS A 225 4.48 -24.28 -7.94
CA CYS A 225 4.98 -25.43 -7.19
C CYS A 225 4.87 -26.75 -7.98
N GLY A 226 4.94 -26.67 -9.31
CA GLY A 226 4.90 -27.82 -10.21
C GLY A 226 3.82 -27.70 -11.28
N ASP A 227 3.32 -28.85 -11.73
CA ASP A 227 2.35 -28.94 -12.83
C ASP A 227 0.89 -28.76 -12.39
N GLU A 228 0.63 -28.83 -11.08
CA GLU A 228 -0.71 -28.70 -10.51
C GLU A 228 -0.92 -27.32 -9.88
N VAL A 229 -2.13 -26.79 -10.03
CA VAL A 229 -2.55 -25.58 -9.31
C VAL A 229 -2.53 -25.83 -7.81
N SER A 230 -2.05 -24.86 -7.04
CA SER A 230 -1.88 -25.02 -5.61
C SER A 230 -2.40 -23.81 -4.81
N LEU A 231 -2.53 -23.98 -3.49
CA LEU A 231 -2.89 -22.87 -2.60
C LEU A 231 -1.94 -21.67 -2.73
N ALA A 232 -0.66 -21.89 -2.99
CA ALA A 232 0.29 -20.82 -3.26
C ALA A 232 -0.14 -19.94 -4.45
N ASP A 233 -0.64 -20.54 -5.53
CA ASP A 233 -1.06 -19.81 -6.73
C ASP A 233 -2.27 -18.92 -6.41
N ALA A 234 -3.31 -19.49 -5.81
CA ALA A 234 -4.49 -18.72 -5.37
C ALA A 234 -4.13 -17.64 -4.36
N THR A 235 -3.12 -17.89 -3.53
CA THR A 235 -2.67 -16.97 -2.47
C THR A 235 -1.93 -15.77 -3.03
N LEU A 236 -0.91 -16.01 -3.86
CA LEU A 236 0.02 -14.97 -4.30
C LEU A 236 -0.52 -14.18 -5.48
N PHE A 237 -1.37 -14.80 -6.32
CA PHE A 237 -1.77 -14.19 -7.59
C PHE A 237 -2.48 -12.85 -7.43
N PRO A 238 -3.46 -12.68 -6.53
CA PRO A 238 -4.08 -11.37 -6.31
C PRO A 238 -3.05 -10.30 -5.95
N THR A 239 -2.13 -10.63 -5.06
CA THR A 239 -1.05 -9.71 -4.63
C THR A 239 -0.14 -9.36 -5.80
N ALA A 240 0.14 -10.31 -6.70
CA ALA A 240 0.89 -10.04 -7.93
C ALA A 240 0.13 -9.11 -8.89
N VAL A 241 -1.21 -9.21 -9.00
CA VAL A 241 -2.03 -8.25 -9.77
C VAL A 241 -1.86 -6.83 -9.20
N PHE A 242 -2.02 -6.66 -7.89
CA PHE A 242 -1.84 -5.34 -7.26
C PHE A 242 -0.40 -4.85 -7.38
N ALA A 243 0.60 -5.70 -7.13
CA ALA A 243 2.01 -5.32 -7.21
C ALA A 243 2.37 -4.83 -8.62
N THR A 244 2.00 -5.56 -9.66
CA THR A 244 2.30 -5.19 -11.07
C THR A 244 1.63 -3.89 -11.50
N TYR A 245 0.45 -3.57 -10.97
CA TYR A 245 -0.23 -2.29 -11.25
C TYR A 245 0.29 -1.12 -10.40
N MET A 246 0.55 -1.37 -9.12
CA MET A 246 0.72 -0.31 -8.12
C MET A 246 2.18 0.04 -7.87
N LEU A 247 3.11 -0.94 -7.85
CA LEU A 247 4.54 -0.68 -7.61
C LEU A 247 5.17 0.30 -8.62
N PRO A 248 4.86 0.24 -9.93
CA PRO A 248 5.41 1.21 -10.88
C PRO A 248 5.02 2.66 -10.58
N LYS A 249 3.91 2.88 -9.85
CA LYS A 249 3.50 4.23 -9.45
C LYS A 249 4.45 4.82 -8.40
N PHE A 250 5.24 3.99 -7.72
CA PHE A 250 6.25 4.34 -6.73
C PHE A 250 7.69 4.14 -7.26
N ASP A 251 7.89 4.22 -8.58
CA ASP A 251 9.17 4.00 -9.26
C ASP A 251 9.85 2.65 -8.98
N VAL A 252 9.04 1.64 -8.64
CA VAL A 252 9.52 0.26 -8.47
C VAL A 252 9.27 -0.54 -9.74
N SER A 253 10.34 -0.77 -10.50
CA SER A 253 10.37 -1.64 -11.66
C SER A 253 11.66 -2.48 -11.68
N PRO A 254 11.62 -3.78 -12.06
CA PRO A 254 10.39 -4.56 -12.29
C PRO A 254 9.60 -4.77 -10.99
N ALA A 255 8.27 -4.89 -11.12
CA ALA A 255 7.38 -5.05 -9.97
C ALA A 255 7.46 -6.45 -9.33
N LEU A 256 7.70 -7.47 -10.16
CA LEU A 256 7.90 -8.86 -9.74
C LEU A 256 9.31 -9.30 -10.13
N THR A 257 9.81 -10.31 -9.41
CA THR A 257 11.06 -11.01 -9.72
C THR A 257 10.92 -11.88 -10.97
N PRO A 258 12.02 -12.34 -11.61
CA PRO A 258 11.95 -13.02 -12.90
C PRO A 258 11.02 -14.24 -12.95
N LYS A 259 11.12 -15.20 -12.01
CA LYS A 259 10.26 -16.39 -11.99
C LYS A 259 8.82 -16.03 -11.63
N LEU A 260 8.61 -15.14 -10.65
CA LEU A 260 7.27 -14.65 -10.34
C LEU A 260 6.62 -13.91 -11.52
N SER A 261 7.38 -13.15 -12.30
CA SER A 261 6.88 -12.51 -13.52
C SER A 261 6.53 -13.55 -14.59
N LYS A 262 7.37 -14.58 -14.79
CA LYS A 262 7.09 -15.69 -15.71
C LYS A 262 5.80 -16.41 -15.31
N TRP A 263 5.70 -16.81 -14.04
CA TRP A 263 4.52 -17.47 -13.46
C TRP A 263 3.26 -16.62 -13.61
N PHE A 264 3.32 -15.35 -13.18
CA PHE A 264 2.17 -14.45 -13.22
C PHE A 264 1.60 -14.31 -14.63
N ASN A 265 2.47 -14.10 -15.63
CA ASN A 265 2.05 -14.01 -17.02
C ASN A 265 1.48 -15.34 -17.54
N ASN A 266 2.17 -16.46 -17.25
CA ASN A 266 1.73 -17.79 -17.67
C ASN A 266 0.34 -18.14 -17.14
N VAL A 267 0.12 -18.03 -15.82
CA VAL A 267 -1.16 -18.41 -15.21
C VAL A 267 -2.27 -17.46 -15.65
N ARG A 268 -1.99 -16.15 -15.77
CA ARG A 268 -2.96 -15.17 -16.28
C ARG A 268 -3.39 -15.46 -17.71
N GLU A 269 -2.47 -15.90 -18.58
CA GLU A 269 -2.73 -16.10 -20.00
C GLU A 269 -3.31 -17.49 -20.32
N LYS A 270 -2.94 -18.50 -19.53
CA LYS A 270 -3.25 -19.91 -19.82
C LYS A 270 -4.32 -20.50 -18.91
N ASP A 271 -4.67 -19.85 -17.80
CA ASP A 271 -5.69 -20.32 -16.86
C ASP A 271 -6.88 -19.35 -16.79
N SER A 272 -8.06 -19.83 -17.21
CA SER A 272 -9.28 -19.01 -17.31
C SER A 272 -9.77 -18.48 -15.97
N ALA A 273 -9.58 -19.22 -14.86
CA ALA A 273 -10.00 -18.78 -13.54
C ALA A 273 -9.17 -17.59 -13.05
N PHE A 274 -7.86 -17.66 -13.28
CA PHE A 274 -6.92 -16.58 -12.94
C PHE A 274 -7.11 -15.37 -13.85
N ALA A 275 -7.30 -15.59 -15.16
CA ALA A 275 -7.62 -14.54 -16.12
C ALA A 275 -8.89 -13.77 -15.72
N LYS A 276 -9.94 -14.48 -15.29
CA LYS A 276 -11.18 -13.86 -14.82
C LYS A 276 -10.97 -12.99 -13.59
N VAL A 277 -10.28 -13.50 -12.57
CA VAL A 277 -9.97 -12.73 -11.34
C VAL A 277 -9.09 -11.52 -11.64
N TYR A 278 -8.11 -11.66 -12.54
CA TYR A 278 -7.30 -10.54 -13.02
C TYR A 278 -8.18 -9.45 -13.63
N ASN A 279 -9.10 -9.81 -14.54
CA ASN A 279 -9.99 -8.85 -15.20
C ASN A 279 -10.95 -8.16 -14.23
N GLU A 280 -11.45 -8.87 -13.22
CA GLU A 280 -12.28 -8.31 -12.15
C GLU A 280 -11.53 -7.26 -11.32
N ILE A 281 -10.30 -7.58 -10.90
CA ILE A 281 -9.46 -6.64 -10.14
C ILE A 281 -9.11 -5.42 -11.00
N MET A 282 -8.57 -5.66 -12.20
CA MET A 282 -8.10 -4.62 -13.11
C MET A 282 -9.22 -3.69 -13.57
N GLY A 283 -10.42 -4.24 -13.81
CA GLY A 283 -11.58 -3.43 -14.19
C GLY A 283 -11.93 -2.36 -13.14
N ILE A 284 -11.77 -2.65 -11.85
CA ILE A 284 -11.98 -1.64 -10.81
C ILE A 284 -10.76 -0.74 -10.62
N LEU A 285 -9.53 -1.30 -10.67
CA LEU A 285 -8.31 -0.50 -10.53
C LEU A 285 -8.20 0.59 -11.60
N VAL A 286 -8.48 0.24 -12.86
CA VAL A 286 -8.44 1.20 -13.97
C VAL A 286 -9.68 2.10 -13.93
N ASN A 287 -10.87 1.53 -14.12
CA ASN A 287 -12.06 2.35 -14.39
C ASN A 287 -12.50 3.16 -13.15
N SER A 288 -12.41 2.56 -11.96
CA SER A 288 -12.88 3.22 -10.73
C SER A 288 -11.77 3.97 -10.01
N TRP A 289 -10.63 3.33 -9.73
CA TRP A 289 -9.59 3.97 -8.92
C TRP A 289 -8.80 5.00 -9.72
N GLU A 290 -8.40 4.69 -10.95
CA GLU A 290 -7.65 5.63 -11.80
C GLU A 290 -8.57 6.67 -12.43
N GLU A 291 -9.50 6.23 -13.27
CA GLU A 291 -10.21 7.11 -14.20
C GLU A 291 -11.32 7.93 -13.52
N THR A 292 -12.03 7.33 -12.57
CA THR A 292 -13.18 7.99 -11.92
C THR A 292 -12.78 8.74 -10.65
N ASN A 293 -11.97 8.13 -9.80
CA ASN A 293 -11.70 8.65 -8.45
C ASN A 293 -10.31 9.29 -8.29
N HIS A 294 -9.46 9.26 -9.33
CA HIS A 294 -8.09 9.78 -9.29
C HIS A 294 -7.35 9.42 -7.99
N ARG A 295 -7.46 8.15 -7.60
CA ARG A 295 -7.10 7.70 -6.24
C ARG A 295 -5.63 7.97 -5.92
N TRP A 296 -4.76 7.93 -6.93
CA TRP A 296 -3.30 8.07 -6.81
C TRP A 296 -2.85 9.49 -6.51
N ASP A 297 -3.60 10.50 -6.95
CA ASP A 297 -3.32 11.93 -6.70
C ASP A 297 -3.17 12.20 -5.19
N SER A 298 -3.83 11.40 -4.36
CA SER A 298 -3.82 11.53 -2.91
C SER A 298 -2.91 10.56 -2.16
N ILE A 299 -2.15 9.68 -2.84
CA ILE A 299 -1.24 8.70 -2.23
C ILE A 299 0.22 9.12 -2.40
N TRP A 300 0.89 9.59 -1.34
CA TRP A 300 2.31 9.99 -1.40
C TRP A 300 3.23 8.93 -1.99
N LEU A 301 4.14 9.40 -2.84
CA LEU A 301 4.95 8.69 -3.83
C LEU A 301 4.24 7.91 -4.95
N ALA A 302 2.90 7.89 -5.02
CA ALA A 302 2.20 7.35 -6.18
C ALA A 302 2.04 8.42 -7.27
N GLY A 303 2.58 8.16 -8.46
CA GLY A 303 2.36 8.98 -9.67
C GLY A 303 3.40 10.07 -9.94
N LEU A 304 4.70 9.84 -9.64
CA LEU A 304 5.83 10.76 -9.85
C LEU A 304 5.68 12.08 -9.06
N ARG A 305 6.14 12.09 -7.80
CA ARG A 305 5.80 13.13 -6.82
C ARG A 305 6.79 14.26 -6.61
N ASP A 306 7.76 14.36 -7.49
CA ASP A 306 8.50 15.60 -7.61
C ASP A 306 8.75 15.89 -9.08
N THR A 307 7.79 16.56 -9.70
CA THR A 307 7.94 17.10 -11.05
C THR A 307 8.56 18.50 -11.04
N ASP A 308 8.83 19.06 -9.86
CA ASP A 308 9.43 20.38 -9.79
C ASP A 308 10.91 20.30 -10.24
N PRO A 309 11.44 21.34 -10.90
CA PRO A 309 12.84 21.34 -11.32
C PRO A 309 13.81 21.11 -10.16
N ALA A 310 14.97 20.52 -10.46
CA ALA A 310 16.07 20.44 -9.51
C ALA A 310 16.54 21.85 -9.10
N THR A 311 16.79 22.04 -7.81
CA THR A 311 17.26 23.28 -7.19
C THR A 311 18.77 23.24 -6.96
N ILE A 312 19.33 24.33 -6.44
CA ILE A 312 20.72 24.36 -6.02
C ILE A 312 21.02 23.40 -4.86
N PHE A 313 20.04 23.12 -3.99
CA PHE A 313 20.21 22.16 -2.90
C PHE A 313 20.32 20.72 -3.42
N ASP A 314 19.58 20.36 -4.47
CA ASP A 314 19.73 19.06 -5.13
C ASP A 314 21.16 18.88 -5.69
N LYS A 315 21.75 19.95 -6.24
CA LYS A 315 23.15 19.95 -6.71
C LYS A 315 24.15 19.81 -5.56
N ILE A 316 23.88 20.41 -4.39
CA ILE A 316 24.69 20.23 -3.19
C ILE A 316 24.60 18.78 -2.69
N ILE A 317 23.39 18.21 -2.63
CA ILE A 317 23.16 16.82 -2.23
C ILE A 317 23.87 15.85 -3.17
N ALA A 318 23.86 16.13 -4.48
CA ALA A 318 24.58 15.34 -5.49
C ALA A 318 26.11 15.49 -5.43
N GLY A 319 26.62 16.52 -4.73
CA GLY A 319 28.05 16.84 -4.68
C GLY A 319 28.57 17.63 -5.89
N ASP A 320 27.68 18.11 -6.75
CA ASP A 320 28.03 18.91 -7.94
C ASP A 320 28.55 20.31 -7.56
N ILE A 321 28.10 20.84 -6.41
CA ILE A 321 28.49 22.14 -5.88
C ILE A 321 28.94 21.95 -4.42
N PRO A 322 30.09 22.52 -4.02
CA PRO A 322 30.57 22.39 -2.65
C PRO A 322 29.68 23.14 -1.65
N ALA A 323 29.55 22.58 -0.45
CA ALA A 323 28.95 23.24 0.70
C ALA A 323 29.80 23.01 1.95
N GLN A 324 29.76 23.95 2.89
CA GLN A 324 30.39 23.76 4.20
C GLN A 324 29.46 22.93 5.08
N VAL A 325 29.55 21.61 4.92
CA VAL A 325 28.72 20.64 5.66
C VAL A 325 29.04 20.67 7.15
N VAL A 326 27.99 20.71 7.96
CA VAL A 326 28.01 20.76 9.42
C VAL A 326 27.53 19.43 10.00
N LYS A 327 26.48 18.86 9.41
CA LYS A 327 25.91 17.58 9.80
C LYS A 327 25.31 16.90 8.58
N GLU A 328 25.49 15.59 8.48
CA GLU A 328 24.90 14.79 7.42
C GLU A 328 24.54 13.41 7.97
N ASP A 329 23.38 12.90 7.58
CA ASP A 329 22.99 11.51 7.77
C ASP A 329 22.30 10.97 6.50
N GLU A 330 21.64 9.81 6.63
CA GLU A 330 20.93 9.18 5.51
C GLU A 330 19.79 10.06 4.95
N HIS A 331 19.16 10.89 5.79
CA HIS A 331 17.92 11.60 5.46
C HIS A 331 18.10 13.12 5.34
N ILE A 332 19.03 13.71 6.07
CA ILE A 332 19.21 15.16 6.14
C ILE A 332 20.63 15.59 5.81
N LEU A 333 20.73 16.82 5.36
CA LEU A 333 22.00 17.52 5.16
C LEU A 333 21.89 18.91 5.80
N ALA A 334 22.89 19.28 6.59
CA ALA A 334 23.00 20.61 7.18
C ALA A 334 24.33 21.26 6.82
N PHE A 335 24.29 22.52 6.38
CA PHE A 335 25.45 23.24 5.90
C PHE A 335 25.32 24.74 6.16
N LYS A 336 26.45 25.46 6.17
CA LYS A 336 26.45 26.92 6.36
C LYS A 336 25.83 27.64 5.17
N ASP A 337 24.99 28.63 5.46
CA ASP A 337 24.47 29.53 4.43
C ASP A 337 25.62 30.37 3.85
N ILE A 338 25.61 30.58 2.54
CA ILE A 338 26.59 31.41 1.83
C ILE A 338 26.35 32.91 2.05
N ASN A 339 25.11 33.29 2.42
CA ASN A 339 24.66 34.65 2.73
C ASN A 339 24.12 34.68 4.17
N PRO A 340 24.99 34.60 5.20
CA PRO A 340 24.56 34.49 6.59
C PRO A 340 23.81 35.74 7.10
N MET A 341 22.62 35.55 7.69
CA MET A 341 21.81 36.62 8.30
C MET A 341 22.09 36.83 9.81
N ALA A 342 22.92 35.95 10.37
CA ALA A 342 23.42 35.99 11.74
C ALA A 342 24.83 35.35 11.78
N PRO A 343 25.65 35.63 12.82
CA PRO A 343 26.99 35.05 12.94
C PRO A 343 27.03 33.53 12.79
N ALA A 344 26.03 32.83 13.34
CA ALA A 344 25.73 31.44 13.03
C ALA A 344 24.47 31.38 12.15
N HIS A 345 24.59 30.89 10.93
CA HIS A 345 23.46 30.64 10.03
C HIS A 345 23.65 29.30 9.30
N ILE A 346 22.88 28.30 9.72
CA ILE A 346 22.92 26.95 9.17
C ILE A 346 21.58 26.63 8.53
N LEU A 347 21.61 26.01 7.35
CA LEU A 347 20.44 25.45 6.69
C LEU A 347 20.39 23.96 6.97
N VAL A 348 19.22 23.43 7.35
CA VAL A 348 18.96 21.99 7.47
C VAL A 348 17.91 21.60 6.45
N ILE A 349 18.25 20.66 5.57
CA ILE A 349 17.41 20.25 4.44
C ILE A 349 17.21 18.73 4.41
N PRO A 350 16.08 18.23 3.89
CA PRO A 350 15.96 16.82 3.54
C PRO A 350 16.83 16.52 2.31
N LYS A 351 17.55 15.40 2.31
CA LYS A 351 18.28 14.92 1.12
C LYS A 351 17.35 14.40 0.04
N ASP A 352 16.19 13.90 0.45
CA ASP A 352 15.10 13.51 -0.44
C ASP A 352 13.88 14.38 -0.12
N ARG A 353 13.70 15.44 -0.90
CA ARG A 353 12.60 16.40 -0.66
C ARG A 353 11.24 15.78 -0.98
N ASN A 354 11.18 14.75 -1.83
CA ASN A 354 9.99 13.98 -2.15
C ASN A 354 8.76 14.78 -2.64
N GLY A 355 8.87 16.08 -2.99
CA GLY A 355 7.74 16.99 -3.24
C GLY A 355 7.54 18.10 -2.18
N LEU A 356 8.31 18.07 -1.08
CA LEU A 356 8.43 19.15 -0.09
C LEU A 356 9.26 20.31 -0.64
N THR A 357 8.74 20.97 -1.67
CA THR A 357 9.31 22.24 -2.13
C THR A 357 9.00 23.38 -1.16
N ARG A 358 7.95 23.25 -0.33
CA ARG A 358 7.53 24.21 0.70
C ARG A 358 6.82 23.49 1.86
N ILE A 359 6.67 24.12 3.02
CA ILE A 359 6.02 23.48 4.19
C ILE A 359 4.52 23.32 3.99
N THR A 360 3.85 24.20 3.24
CA THR A 360 2.42 24.07 2.90
C THR A 360 2.10 22.87 2.01
N ARG A 361 3.11 22.21 1.43
CA ARG A 361 2.95 20.94 0.71
C ARG A 361 3.10 19.70 1.60
N ALA A 362 3.40 19.88 2.89
CA ALA A 362 3.54 18.77 3.81
C ALA A 362 2.21 18.01 4.00
N THR A 363 2.30 16.70 3.85
CA THR A 363 1.27 15.71 4.18
C THR A 363 1.68 14.86 5.38
N PRO A 364 0.79 14.06 5.99
CA PRO A 364 1.13 13.17 7.10
C PRO A 364 2.31 12.23 6.84
N GLU A 365 2.58 11.87 5.58
CA GLU A 365 3.75 11.06 5.18
C GLU A 365 5.09 11.74 5.44
N HIS A 366 5.13 13.06 5.63
CA HIS A 366 6.34 13.80 5.95
C HIS A 366 6.62 13.93 7.45
N THR A 367 5.75 13.38 8.31
CA THR A 367 5.87 13.56 9.76
C THR A 367 7.25 13.18 10.27
N ASP A 368 7.80 12.04 9.80
CA ASP A 368 9.13 11.57 10.21
C ASP A 368 10.24 12.54 9.77
N ILE A 369 10.30 12.90 8.47
CA ILE A 369 11.35 13.80 7.97
C ILE A 369 11.25 15.20 8.59
N LEU A 370 10.06 15.74 8.79
CA LEU A 370 9.86 17.03 9.45
C LEU A 370 10.33 16.99 10.92
N GLY A 371 10.05 15.89 11.63
CA GLY A 371 10.57 15.66 12.98
C GLY A 371 12.09 15.64 13.02
N ARG A 372 12.73 14.92 12.08
CA ARG A 372 14.20 14.87 11.95
C ARG A 372 14.82 16.23 11.71
N LEU A 373 14.25 17.04 10.81
CA LEU A 373 14.74 18.39 10.51
C LEU A 373 14.72 19.27 11.77
N LEU A 374 13.64 19.23 12.56
CA LEU A 374 13.51 20.03 13.78
C LEU A 374 14.43 19.53 14.92
N ILE A 375 14.59 18.21 15.07
CA ILE A 375 15.53 17.63 16.04
C ILE A 375 16.96 18.07 15.68
N ALA A 376 17.37 17.92 14.41
CA ALA A 376 18.68 18.32 13.95
C ALA A 376 18.93 19.83 14.12
N ALA A 377 17.93 20.67 13.83
CA ALA A 377 18.02 22.11 14.09
C ALA A 377 18.28 22.41 15.58
N GLY A 378 17.60 21.70 16.49
CA GLY A 378 17.81 21.81 17.93
C GLY A 378 19.19 21.33 18.40
N GLU A 379 19.75 20.30 17.77
CA GLU A 379 21.11 19.83 18.05
C GLU A 379 22.17 20.82 17.56
N ILE A 380 22.01 21.34 16.34
CA ILE A 380 22.90 22.35 15.75
C ILE A 380 22.90 23.63 16.58
N ALA A 381 21.74 24.08 17.05
CA ALA A 381 21.64 25.28 17.89
C ALA A 381 22.32 25.13 19.26
N LYS A 382 22.56 23.90 19.74
CA LYS A 382 23.28 23.60 21.00
C LYS A 382 24.79 23.46 20.81
N ASP A 383 25.25 23.37 19.57
CA ASP A 383 26.67 23.18 19.30
C ASP A 383 27.43 24.51 19.47
N GLU A 384 28.13 24.63 20.60
CA GLU A 384 28.93 25.81 20.94
C GLU A 384 30.03 26.08 19.92
N SER A 385 30.55 25.05 19.24
CA SER A 385 31.61 25.20 18.23
C SER A 385 31.13 25.93 16.97
N LEU A 386 29.82 25.96 16.74
CA LEU A 386 29.18 26.66 15.63
C LEU A 386 28.83 28.12 15.96
N GLY A 387 29.03 28.56 17.20
CA GLY A 387 28.89 29.96 17.60
C GLY A 387 27.45 30.41 17.85
N PHE A 388 26.50 29.50 18.12
CA PHE A 388 25.09 29.86 18.36
C PHE A 388 24.85 30.65 19.66
N GLY A 389 25.71 30.48 20.68
CA GLY A 389 25.56 31.16 21.98
C GLY A 389 24.37 30.62 22.79
N ASN A 390 23.79 31.44 23.68
CA ASN A 390 22.69 31.03 24.56
C ASN A 390 21.30 31.16 23.87
N GLY A 391 21.11 30.40 22.78
CA GLY A 391 19.85 30.33 22.05
C GLY A 391 19.93 30.80 20.59
N GLY A 392 18.84 30.64 19.86
CA GLY A 392 18.76 30.97 18.44
C GLY A 392 17.33 31.10 17.95
N ARG A 393 17.18 31.43 16.67
CA ARG A 393 15.90 31.48 15.96
C ARG A 393 15.87 30.38 14.92
N ILE A 394 14.85 29.53 14.98
CA ILE A 394 14.57 28.50 13.98
C ILE A 394 13.45 29.03 13.08
N VAL A 395 13.69 29.10 11.77
CA VAL A 395 12.74 29.66 10.80
C VAL A 395 12.53 28.69 9.65
N ILE A 396 11.27 28.55 9.21
CA ILE A 396 10.91 27.89 7.96
C ILE A 396 10.11 28.90 7.15
N ASN A 397 10.65 29.32 6.02
CA ASN A 397 9.96 30.21 5.10
C ASN A 397 9.07 29.38 4.16
N ASP A 398 7.89 29.91 3.83
CA ASP A 398 6.95 29.26 2.93
C ASP A 398 6.59 30.17 1.75
N GLY A 399 7.19 29.88 0.60
CA GLY A 399 6.97 30.58 -0.66
C GLY A 399 7.61 31.95 -0.81
N PRO A 400 7.46 32.57 -2.00
CA PRO A 400 8.11 33.83 -2.31
C PRO A 400 7.76 34.95 -1.34
N ASP A 401 6.48 35.10 -0.99
CA ASP A 401 6.02 36.14 -0.04
C ASP A 401 6.48 35.88 1.40
N GLY A 402 6.78 34.62 1.73
CA GLY A 402 7.41 34.23 2.99
C GLY A 402 8.93 34.37 2.99
N GLY A 403 9.55 34.83 1.89
CA GLY A 403 10.99 34.96 1.76
C GLY A 403 11.72 33.64 1.45
N GLN A 404 11.02 32.64 0.91
CA GLN A 404 11.63 31.39 0.48
C GLN A 404 12.23 31.55 -0.93
N GLU A 405 13.56 31.52 -1.03
CA GLU A 405 14.28 31.68 -2.31
C GLU A 405 14.51 30.34 -3.03
N VAL A 406 14.80 29.28 -2.27
CA VAL A 406 15.00 27.93 -2.81
C VAL A 406 13.76 27.08 -2.52
N MET A 407 13.09 26.60 -3.58
CA MET A 407 11.88 25.77 -3.51
C MET A 407 12.22 24.31 -3.16
N HIS A 408 12.89 24.15 -2.03
CA HIS A 408 13.26 22.91 -1.37
C HIS A 408 13.13 23.21 0.11
N LEU A 409 12.27 22.49 0.85
CA LEU A 409 12.02 22.80 2.26
C LEU A 409 13.34 22.85 3.04
N HIS A 410 13.59 23.96 3.71
CA HIS A 410 14.78 24.14 4.53
C HIS A 410 14.44 24.85 5.82
N VAL A 411 15.14 24.43 6.87
CA VAL A 411 15.06 25.04 8.20
C VAL A 411 16.29 25.92 8.37
N HIS A 412 16.07 27.22 8.57
CA HIS A 412 17.12 28.14 8.98
C HIS A 412 17.33 28.02 10.48
N VAL A 413 18.59 27.86 10.89
CA VAL A 413 19.02 27.90 12.28
C VAL A 413 19.95 29.11 12.41
N LEU A 414 19.48 30.14 13.11
CA LEU A 414 20.15 31.44 13.26
C LEU A 414 20.59 31.68 14.70
N GLY A 415 21.80 32.18 14.93
CA GLY A 415 22.32 32.44 16.27
C GLY A 415 23.62 33.26 16.32
N GLY A 416 24.24 33.29 17.49
CA GLY A 416 25.51 34.01 17.73
C GLY A 416 25.37 35.50 18.01
N ARG A 417 24.14 35.99 18.10
CA ARG A 417 23.78 37.32 18.63
C ARG A 417 22.36 37.31 19.16
N LYS A 418 21.97 38.34 19.90
CA LYS A 418 20.56 38.56 20.24
C LYS A 418 19.78 38.82 18.94
N MET A 419 18.71 38.05 18.71
CA MET A 419 17.87 38.21 17.52
C MET A 419 16.97 39.45 17.65
N GLU A 420 16.87 40.23 16.58
CA GLU A 420 16.04 41.43 16.48
C GLU A 420 14.68 41.10 15.84
N GLY A 421 13.69 42.00 16.01
CA GLY A 421 12.30 41.77 15.61
C GLY A 421 11.57 40.87 16.62
N GLN A 422 10.60 41.43 17.34
CA GLN A 422 9.83 40.68 18.33
C GLN A 422 8.92 39.66 17.64
N LEU A 423 9.10 38.40 18.01
CA LEU A 423 8.24 37.27 17.65
C LEU A 423 8.00 36.51 18.96
N GLY A 424 6.75 36.43 19.41
CA GLY A 424 6.39 35.91 20.74
C GLY A 424 5.78 36.99 21.62
#